data_AF-A0A6I1BJ92-F1
#
_entry.id   AF-A0A6I1BJ92-F1
#
_cell.length_a   1.000
_cell.length_b   1.000
_cell.length_c   1.000
_cell.angle_alpha   90.00
_cell.angle_beta   90.00
_cell.angle_gamma   90.00
#
_symmetry.space_group_name_H-M   'P 1'
#
loop_
_entity.id
_entity.type
_entity.pdbx_description
1 polymer ?
#
loop_
_entity_poly.entity_id
_entity_poly.type
_entity_poly.pdbx_seq_one_letter_code
_entity_poly.pdbx_strand_id
1 'polypeptide(L)'
;MDNLTNKEPGIKDTAVQDSANREQKKREGRSAIGAKAQTILDFLRGCSPYEADSIRVMVGHGTGDGDTDTIGAADMLAVNRFLNHGLTRENGTGNEAVMKHRQERAQKLMEAVKDFVDIGQLCRVSVALMRISSDFKAVEDARQHLQSQPVTNGGKN
;
A
#
# COMPACT_ATOMS: atom_id res chain seq x y z
N MET A 1 73.66 -10.10 -38.60
CA MET A 1 74.25 -10.39 -37.29
C MET A 1 74.57 -9.06 -36.63
N ASP A 2 73.96 -8.88 -35.45
CA ASP A 2 74.53 -8.24 -34.24
C ASP A 2 74.56 -6.70 -34.12
N ASN A 3 73.43 -6.25 -33.58
CA ASN A 3 73.07 -5.18 -32.64
C ASN A 3 74.17 -4.44 -31.81
N LEU A 4 73.74 -3.27 -31.30
CA LEU A 4 74.21 -2.46 -30.13
C LEU A 4 75.30 -1.41 -30.44
N THR A 5 75.19 -0.12 -30.08
CA THR A 5 74.49 0.54 -28.96
C THR A 5 74.30 2.03 -29.28
N ASN A 6 73.09 2.59 -29.05
CA ASN A 6 72.82 4.02 -29.11
C ASN A 6 73.09 4.69 -27.75
N LYS A 7 73.73 5.86 -27.80
CA LYS A 7 73.92 6.82 -26.69
C LYS A 7 72.59 7.52 -26.37
N GLU A 8 72.32 7.70 -25.08
CA GLU A 8 71.62 8.89 -24.58
C GLU A 8 72.48 9.56 -23.50
N PRO A 9 72.50 10.89 -23.48
CA PRO A 9 72.52 11.60 -22.21
C PRO A 9 71.52 12.78 -22.18
N GLY A 10 70.97 13.07 -21.01
CA GLY A 10 70.56 14.45 -20.68
C GLY A 10 69.16 14.66 -20.09
N ILE A 11 69.04 14.33 -18.80
CA ILE A 11 68.31 15.00 -17.70
C ILE A 11 67.50 16.27 -18.06
N LYS A 12 66.22 16.34 -17.64
CA LYS A 12 65.63 17.47 -16.87
C LYS A 12 64.20 17.20 -16.38
N ASP A 13 63.92 17.79 -15.22
CA ASP A 13 62.77 17.70 -14.32
C ASP A 13 61.38 17.88 -14.95
N THR A 14 60.34 17.32 -14.32
CA THR A 14 59.23 18.04 -13.64
C THR A 14 57.96 17.15 -13.55
N ALA A 15 57.46 16.98 -12.33
CA ALA A 15 56.11 16.56 -11.91
C ALA A 15 55.57 15.18 -12.36
N VAL A 16 55.05 14.41 -11.39
CA VAL A 16 53.63 13.97 -11.33
C VAL A 16 53.45 13.01 -10.14
N GLN A 17 52.64 13.49 -9.18
CA GLN A 17 51.71 12.78 -8.30
C GLN A 17 52.11 11.42 -7.70
N ASP A 18 52.40 11.43 -6.40
CA ASP A 18 51.91 10.36 -5.53
C ASP A 18 51.45 10.93 -4.18
N SER A 19 50.13 10.91 -3.98
CA SER A 19 49.51 10.76 -2.66
C SER A 19 48.01 10.57 -2.86
N ALA A 20 47.63 9.30 -3.00
CA ALA A 20 46.41 8.69 -2.49
C ALA A 20 45.34 9.66 -1.95
N ASN A 21 44.37 10.03 -2.80
CA ASN A 21 43.02 10.38 -2.32
C ASN A 21 41.97 10.16 -3.42
N ARG A 22 41.94 8.96 -3.99
CA ARG A 22 40.73 8.41 -4.59
C ARG A 22 40.23 7.35 -3.62
N GLU A 23 38.91 7.27 -3.50
CA GLU A 23 38.19 6.35 -2.62
C GLU A 23 38.11 6.78 -1.16
N GLN A 24 37.36 7.84 -0.89
CA GLN A 24 36.26 7.77 0.09
C GLN A 24 35.39 9.03 -0.01
N LYS A 25 34.85 9.27 -1.21
CA LYS A 25 33.53 9.92 -1.26
C LYS A 25 32.54 8.88 -0.75
N LYS A 26 32.41 8.84 0.57
CA LYS A 26 31.43 8.09 1.34
C LYS A 26 30.10 8.22 0.58
N ARG A 27 29.72 7.15 -0.13
CA ARG A 27 28.37 6.98 -0.66
C ARG A 27 27.48 6.76 0.56
N GLU A 28 27.22 7.83 1.31
CA GLU A 28 26.12 7.81 2.25
C GLU A 28 24.83 7.71 1.45
N GLY A 29 24.06 6.65 1.75
CA GLY A 29 22.63 6.65 1.50
C GLY A 29 22.16 6.19 0.12
N ARG A 30 22.68 5.09 -0.43
CA ARG A 30 21.77 4.29 -1.27
C ARG A 30 20.87 3.51 -0.33
N SER A 31 19.57 3.83 -0.34
CA SER A 31 18.55 3.03 0.35
C SER A 31 18.85 1.56 0.09
N ALA A 32 18.90 0.74 1.15
CA ALA A 32 19.12 -0.70 1.04
C ALA A 32 17.99 -1.40 0.24
N ILE A 33 16.91 -0.66 -0.05
CA ILE A 33 15.73 -1.10 -0.78
C ILE A 33 15.69 -0.43 -2.17
N GLY A 34 15.48 -1.24 -3.21
CA GLY A 34 15.33 -0.74 -4.58
C GLY A 34 14.06 0.09 -4.76
N ALA A 35 14.07 1.01 -5.73
CA ALA A 35 13.01 2.01 -5.93
C ALA A 35 11.58 1.41 -5.99
N LYS A 36 11.38 0.31 -6.72
CA LYS A 36 10.07 -0.37 -6.79
C LYS A 36 9.59 -0.87 -5.43
N ALA A 37 10.48 -1.46 -4.64
CA ALA A 37 10.16 -1.95 -3.31
C ALA A 37 9.92 -0.79 -2.34
N GLN A 38 10.60 0.35 -2.52
CA GLN A 38 10.31 1.56 -1.75
C GLN A 38 8.90 2.08 -2.04
N THR A 39 8.50 2.17 -3.30
CA THR A 39 7.13 2.57 -3.68
C THR A 39 6.06 1.66 -3.07
N ILE A 40 6.28 0.34 -3.07
CA ILE A 40 5.36 -0.61 -2.44
C ILE A 40 5.29 -0.39 -0.92
N LEU A 41 6.43 -0.19 -0.27
CA LEU A 41 6.45 0.10 1.17
C LEU A 41 5.72 1.40 1.51
N ASP A 42 5.89 2.44 0.69
CA ASP A 42 5.22 3.71 0.90
C ASP A 42 3.71 3.58 0.73
N PHE A 43 3.25 2.80 -0.27
CA PHE A 43 1.84 2.44 -0.41
C PHE A 43 1.31 1.68 0.81
N LEU A 44 1.98 0.61 1.22
CA LEU A 44 1.54 -0.22 2.36
C LEU A 44 1.50 0.55 3.68
N ARG A 45 2.43 1.51 3.87
CA ARG A 45 2.45 2.41 5.03
C ARG A 45 1.31 3.44 5.00
N GLY A 46 0.86 3.82 3.81
CA GLY A 46 -0.27 4.71 3.62
C GLY A 46 -1.63 4.04 3.84
N CYS A 47 -1.70 2.71 3.71
CA CYS A 47 -2.92 1.96 3.93
C CYS A 47 -3.37 1.96 5.39
N SER A 48 -4.65 2.27 5.60
CA SER A 48 -5.38 1.99 6.82
C SER A 48 -5.57 0.46 7.01
N PRO A 49 -5.95 -0.01 8.22
CA PRO A 49 -6.17 -1.43 8.45
C PRO A 49 -7.14 -2.05 7.43
N TYR A 50 -6.74 -3.21 6.91
CA TYR A 50 -7.44 -4.02 5.90
C TYR A 50 -7.56 -3.39 4.50
N GLU A 51 -7.03 -2.19 4.28
CA GLU A 51 -7.21 -1.46 3.03
C GLU A 51 -6.48 -2.10 1.85
N ALA A 52 -5.20 -2.42 2.00
CA ALA A 52 -4.41 -3.03 0.92
C ALA A 52 -5.03 -4.34 0.41
N ASP A 53 -5.53 -5.17 1.32
CA ASP A 53 -6.16 -6.44 0.96
C ASP A 53 -7.52 -6.21 0.28
N SER A 54 -8.30 -5.24 0.75
CA SER A 54 -9.58 -4.88 0.12
C SER A 54 -9.38 -4.27 -1.27
N ILE A 55 -8.34 -3.46 -1.46
CA ILE A 55 -7.94 -2.93 -2.78
C ILE A 55 -7.59 -4.09 -3.70
N ARG A 56 -6.74 -5.03 -3.25
CA ARG A 56 -6.38 -6.23 -4.03
C ARG A 56 -7.64 -6.97 -4.51
N VAL A 57 -8.60 -7.21 -3.62
CA VAL A 57 -9.85 -7.91 -3.96
C VAL A 57 -10.67 -7.12 -4.98
N MET A 58 -10.90 -5.83 -4.73
CA MET A 58 -11.75 -5.01 -5.60
C MET A 58 -11.13 -4.78 -6.98
N VAL A 59 -9.80 -4.57 -7.07
CA VAL A 59 -9.09 -4.49 -8.35
C VAL A 59 -9.18 -5.83 -9.10
N GLY A 60 -8.97 -6.95 -8.40
CA GLY A 60 -9.12 -8.28 -8.99
C GLY A 60 -10.54 -8.55 -9.53
N HIS A 61 -11.56 -8.16 -8.77
CA HIS A 61 -12.95 -8.27 -9.19
C HIS A 61 -13.26 -7.38 -10.41
N GLY A 62 -12.84 -6.10 -10.38
CA GLY A 62 -13.10 -5.16 -11.47
C GLY A 62 -12.43 -5.56 -12.78
N THR A 63 -11.20 -6.08 -12.70
CA THR A 63 -10.41 -6.56 -13.86
C THR A 63 -10.83 -7.95 -14.33
N GLY A 64 -11.56 -8.71 -13.50
CA GLY A 64 -12.12 -10.02 -13.83
C GLY A 64 -13.47 -9.95 -14.55
N ASP A 65 -14.30 -10.98 -14.33
CA ASP A 65 -15.65 -11.09 -14.91
C ASP A 65 -16.66 -10.08 -14.32
N GLY A 66 -16.35 -9.52 -13.14
CA GLY A 66 -17.22 -8.57 -12.44
C GLY A 66 -18.43 -9.23 -11.77
N ASP A 67 -18.46 -10.55 -11.62
CA ASP A 67 -19.51 -11.23 -10.87
C ASP A 67 -19.20 -11.18 -9.36
N THR A 68 -20.14 -10.67 -8.57
CA THR A 68 -19.93 -10.56 -7.10
C THR A 68 -20.03 -11.93 -6.44
N ASP A 69 -20.78 -12.86 -7.04
CA ASP A 69 -21.02 -14.19 -6.49
C ASP A 69 -19.79 -15.10 -6.63
N THR A 70 -18.82 -14.71 -7.47
CA THR A 70 -17.54 -15.41 -7.65
C THR A 70 -16.46 -14.96 -6.66
N ILE A 71 -16.71 -13.91 -5.87
CA ILE A 71 -15.77 -13.46 -4.83
C ILE A 71 -15.69 -14.53 -3.74
N GLY A 72 -14.51 -15.15 -3.61
CA GLY A 72 -14.29 -16.20 -2.62
C GLY A 72 -14.49 -15.73 -1.17
N ALA A 73 -14.80 -16.67 -0.27
CA ALA A 73 -15.13 -16.34 1.13
C ALA A 73 -14.02 -15.58 1.88
N ALA A 74 -12.75 -15.90 1.61
CA ALA A 74 -11.62 -15.20 2.21
C ALA A 74 -11.53 -13.74 1.74
N ASP A 75 -11.73 -13.51 0.44
CA ASP A 75 -11.73 -12.19 -0.17
C ASP A 75 -12.94 -11.36 0.29
N MET A 76 -14.12 -11.99 0.40
CA MET A 76 -15.32 -11.36 0.95
C MET A 76 -15.12 -10.96 2.42
N LEU A 77 -14.46 -11.79 3.21
CA LEU A 77 -14.11 -11.48 4.60
C LEU A 77 -13.13 -10.30 4.69
N ALA A 78 -12.14 -10.22 3.80
CA ALA A 78 -11.21 -9.10 3.75
C ALA A 78 -11.94 -7.76 3.53
N VAL A 79 -12.83 -7.71 2.54
CA VAL A 79 -13.65 -6.53 2.24
C VAL A 79 -14.53 -6.18 3.44
N ASN A 80 -15.22 -7.16 4.03
CA ASN A 80 -16.07 -6.92 5.20
C ASN A 80 -15.29 -6.40 6.41
N ARG A 81 -14.06 -6.88 6.64
CA ARG A 81 -13.18 -6.36 7.70
C ARG A 81 -12.85 -4.88 7.48
N PHE A 82 -12.57 -4.48 6.25
CA PHE A 82 -12.35 -3.07 5.92
C PHE A 82 -13.63 -2.24 6.11
N LEU A 83 -14.76 -2.71 5.60
CA LEU A 83 -16.04 -2.00 5.70
C LEU A 83 -16.50 -1.83 7.15
N ASN A 84 -16.20 -2.79 8.03
CA ASN A 84 -16.53 -2.75 9.45
C ASN A 84 -15.46 -2.07 10.31
N HIS A 85 -14.29 -1.75 9.76
CA HIS A 85 -13.22 -1.17 10.56
C HIS A 85 -13.61 0.23 11.08
N GLY A 86 -13.38 0.46 12.37
CA GLY A 86 -13.78 1.69 13.06
C GLY A 86 -15.24 1.71 13.54
N LEU A 87 -15.99 0.64 13.29
CA LEU A 87 -17.33 0.47 13.84
C LEU A 87 -17.22 0.05 15.32
N THR A 88 -17.98 0.73 16.18
CA THR A 88 -18.00 0.53 17.63
C THR A 88 -19.45 0.48 18.11
N ARG A 89 -19.67 0.08 19.37
CA ARG A 89 -21.02 0.04 19.95
C ARG A 89 -21.71 1.40 19.95
N GLU A 90 -20.94 2.48 20.04
CA GLU A 90 -21.42 3.85 20.15
C GLU A 90 -21.87 4.42 18.79
N ASN A 91 -21.27 3.99 17.68
CA ASN A 91 -21.63 4.43 16.32
C ASN A 91 -22.42 3.39 15.52
N GLY A 92 -22.54 2.16 16.01
CA GLY A 92 -23.32 1.05 15.42
C GLY A 92 -24.64 0.79 16.15
N THR A 93 -25.34 1.83 16.60
CA THR A 93 -26.55 1.73 17.44
C THR A 93 -27.75 1.06 16.76
N GLY A 94 -27.69 0.84 15.45
CA GLY A 94 -28.69 0.11 14.67
C GLY A 94 -28.21 -0.22 13.25
N ASN A 95 -28.95 -1.06 12.53
CA ASN A 95 -28.56 -1.55 11.21
C ASN A 95 -28.36 -0.40 10.20
N GLU A 96 -29.16 0.67 10.29
CA GLU A 96 -28.99 1.86 9.46
C GLU A 96 -27.66 2.58 9.73
N ALA A 97 -27.27 2.74 11.01
CA ALA A 97 -26.00 3.38 11.36
C ALA A 97 -24.80 2.55 10.89
N VAL A 98 -24.88 1.22 11.03
CA VAL A 98 -23.87 0.29 10.51
C VAL A 98 -23.78 0.35 8.99
N MET A 99 -24.93 0.35 8.30
CA MET A 99 -24.96 0.45 6.84
C MET A 99 -24.39 1.77 6.35
N LYS A 100 -24.73 2.89 7.01
CA LYS A 100 -24.17 4.21 6.71
C LYS A 100 -22.65 4.21 6.85
N HIS A 101 -22.12 3.69 7.97
CA HIS A 101 -20.67 3.55 8.17
C HIS A 101 -20.03 2.72 7.06
N ARG A 102 -20.62 1.57 6.72
CA ARG A 102 -20.13 0.70 5.65
C ARG A 102 -20.16 1.39 4.28
N GLN A 103 -21.14 2.23 3.99
CA GLN A 103 -21.20 3.03 2.77
C GLN A 103 -20.09 4.10 2.73
N GLU A 104 -19.85 4.81 3.82
CA GLU A 104 -18.73 5.77 3.93
C GLU A 104 -17.37 5.06 3.73
N ARG A 105 -17.22 3.85 4.27
CA ARG A 105 -16.04 3.02 4.03
C ARG A 105 -15.95 2.56 2.57
N ALA A 106 -17.05 2.11 1.97
CA ALA A 106 -17.09 1.71 0.56
C ALA A 106 -16.67 2.85 -0.37
N GLN A 107 -17.09 4.09 -0.10
CA GLN A 107 -16.65 5.25 -0.86
C GLN A 107 -15.13 5.47 -0.74
N LYS A 108 -14.55 5.33 0.45
CA LYS A 108 -13.09 5.42 0.61
C LYS A 108 -12.35 4.35 -0.19
N LEU A 109 -12.87 3.12 -0.21
CA LEU A 109 -12.29 2.04 -0.99
C LEU A 109 -12.39 2.31 -2.51
N MET A 110 -13.51 2.87 -2.97
CA MET A 110 -13.66 3.32 -4.35
C MET A 110 -12.59 4.34 -4.75
N GLU A 111 -12.34 5.33 -3.89
CA GLU A 111 -11.30 6.34 -4.13
C GLU A 111 -9.90 5.75 -4.18
N ALA A 112 -9.61 4.71 -3.38
CA ALA A 112 -8.33 4.03 -3.40
C ALA A 112 -8.17 3.08 -4.61
N VAL A 113 -9.26 2.49 -5.10
CA VAL A 113 -9.25 1.55 -6.23
C VAL A 113 -9.11 2.27 -7.58
N LYS A 114 -9.61 3.49 -7.71
CA LYS A 114 -9.71 4.21 -9.00
C LYS A 114 -8.37 4.36 -9.75
N ASP A 115 -7.26 4.44 -9.03
CA ASP A 115 -5.94 4.63 -9.63
C ASP A 115 -5.38 3.34 -10.26
N PHE A 116 -6.06 2.20 -10.07
CA PHE A 116 -5.63 0.88 -10.53
C PHE A 116 -6.52 0.27 -11.63
N VAL A 117 -7.62 0.94 -11.99
CA VAL A 117 -8.64 0.39 -12.89
C VAL A 117 -9.11 1.43 -13.91
N ASP A 118 -9.66 0.98 -15.03
CA ASP A 118 -10.37 1.87 -15.96
C ASP A 118 -11.80 2.19 -15.47
N ILE A 119 -12.47 3.11 -16.17
CA ILE A 119 -13.82 3.56 -15.78
C ILE A 119 -14.87 2.43 -15.82
N GLY A 120 -14.77 1.51 -16.78
CA GLY A 120 -15.70 0.38 -16.91
C GLY A 120 -15.52 -0.62 -15.77
N GLN A 121 -14.27 -0.89 -15.41
CA GLN A 121 -13.91 -1.72 -14.26
C GLN A 121 -14.33 -1.05 -12.94
N LEU A 122 -14.12 0.27 -12.80
CA LEU A 122 -14.54 1.03 -11.63
C LEU A 122 -16.07 1.00 -11.45
N CYS A 123 -16.84 1.03 -12.54
CA CYS A 123 -18.29 0.84 -12.50
C CYS A 123 -18.71 -0.55 -11.99
N ARG A 124 -17.95 -1.62 -12.31
CA ARG A 124 -18.22 -2.96 -11.75
C ARG A 124 -17.93 -3.00 -10.26
N VAL A 125 -16.81 -2.43 -9.85
CA VAL A 125 -16.42 -2.31 -8.43
C VAL A 125 -17.47 -1.52 -7.65
N SER A 126 -18.02 -0.43 -8.20
CA SER A 126 -19.04 0.36 -7.51
C SER A 126 -20.31 -0.43 -7.25
N VAL A 127 -20.79 -1.21 -8.23
CA VAL A 127 -21.96 -2.08 -8.08
C VAL A 127 -21.70 -3.17 -7.03
N ALA A 128 -20.54 -3.82 -7.07
CA ALA A 128 -20.17 -4.85 -6.10
C ALA A 128 -20.08 -4.29 -4.68
N LEU A 129 -19.40 -3.16 -4.48
CA LEU A 129 -19.30 -2.52 -3.18
C LEU A 129 -20.64 -2.03 -2.65
N MET A 130 -21.54 -1.54 -3.52
CA MET A 130 -22.90 -1.18 -3.11
C MET A 130 -23.67 -2.41 -2.59
N ARG A 131 -23.56 -3.55 -3.26
CA ARG A 131 -24.17 -4.82 -2.83
C ARG A 131 -23.58 -5.30 -1.50
N ILE A 132 -22.26 -5.36 -1.39
CA ILE A 132 -21.58 -5.87 -0.20
C ILE A 132 -21.81 -4.96 1.01
N SER A 133 -21.70 -3.65 0.84
CA SER A 133 -21.87 -2.69 1.95
C SER A 133 -23.29 -2.67 2.50
N SER A 134 -24.29 -2.95 1.64
CA SER A 134 -25.72 -2.95 1.98
C SER A 134 -26.27 -4.35 2.29
N ASP A 135 -25.44 -5.39 2.24
CA ASP A 135 -25.88 -6.76 2.54
C ASP A 135 -26.39 -6.86 3.98
N PHE A 136 -27.65 -7.25 4.13
CA PHE A 136 -28.33 -7.26 5.42
C PHE A 136 -27.65 -8.22 6.40
N LYS A 137 -27.21 -9.39 5.92
CA LYS A 137 -26.58 -10.41 6.77
C LYS A 137 -25.22 -9.91 7.28
N ALA A 138 -24.42 -9.29 6.44
CA ALA A 138 -23.14 -8.71 6.82
C ALA A 138 -23.28 -7.50 7.76
N VAL A 139 -24.31 -6.68 7.58
CA VAL A 139 -24.65 -5.58 8.50
C VAL A 139 -25.03 -6.11 9.87
N GLU A 140 -25.91 -7.11 9.93
CA GLU A 140 -26.36 -7.70 11.18
C GLU A 140 -25.22 -8.43 11.90
N ASP A 141 -24.41 -9.18 11.18
CA ASP A 141 -23.20 -9.84 11.70
C ASP A 141 -22.21 -8.82 12.28
N ALA A 142 -21.94 -7.72 11.57
CA ALA A 142 -21.09 -6.65 12.06
C ALA A 142 -21.60 -6.05 13.38
N ARG A 143 -22.92 -5.84 13.47
CA ARG A 143 -23.58 -5.27 14.65
C ARG A 143 -23.47 -6.19 15.86
N GLN A 144 -23.58 -7.51 15.66
CA GLN A 144 -23.50 -8.48 16.76
C GLN A 144 -22.10 -8.56 17.37
N HIS A 145 -21.06 -8.21 16.61
CA HIS A 145 -19.66 -8.31 17.03
C HIS A 145 -19.05 -6.97 17.48
N LEU A 146 -19.88 -5.95 17.74
CA LEU A 146 -19.40 -4.63 18.15
C LEU A 146 -18.74 -4.63 19.51
N GLN A 147 -17.48 -4.18 19.53
CA GLN A 147 -16.75 -3.87 20.74
C GLN A 147 -17.03 -2.43 21.18
N SER A 148 -17.07 -2.21 22.49
CA SER A 148 -17.10 -0.87 23.05
C SER A 148 -15.78 -0.16 22.80
N GLN A 149 -15.82 1.15 22.59
CA GLN A 149 -14.61 1.94 22.46
C GLN A 149 -13.82 1.89 23.78
N PRO A 150 -12.49 1.70 23.76
CA PRO A 150 -11.70 1.77 24.97
C PRO A 150 -11.87 3.15 25.60
N VAL A 151 -12.29 3.19 26.86
CA VAL A 151 -12.31 4.42 27.66
C VAL A 151 -10.88 4.93 27.76
N THR A 152 -10.55 5.96 26.98
CA THR A 152 -9.34 6.74 27.21
C THR A 152 -9.54 7.50 28.51
N ASN A 153 -9.09 6.92 29.62
CA ASN A 153 -8.91 7.69 30.86
C ASN A 153 -7.93 8.81 30.53
N GLY A 154 -8.47 10.00 30.28
CA GLY A 154 -7.69 11.21 30.10
C GLY A 154 -6.79 11.38 31.31
N GLY A 155 -5.51 11.04 31.14
CA GLY A 155 -4.49 11.21 32.16
C GLY A 155 -4.45 12.67 32.56
N LYS A 156 -4.87 12.93 33.81
CA LYS A 156 -4.45 14.12 34.54
C LYS A 156 -2.94 14.02 34.70
N ASN A 157 -2.21 14.84 33.96
CA ASN A 157 -0.86 15.29 34.31
C ASN A 157 -0.87 16.81 34.28
#